data_AF-A0A7S4V5B3-F1
#
_entry.id   AF-A0A7S4V5B3-F1
#
_cell.length_a   1.000
_cell.length_b   1.000
_cell.length_c   1.000
_cell.angle_alpha   90.00
_cell.angle_beta   90.00
_cell.angle_gamma   90.00
#
_symmetry.space_group_name_H-M   'P 1'
#
loop_
_entity.id
_entity.type
_entity.pdbx_description
1 polymer ?
#
loop_
_entity_poly.entity_id
_entity_poly.type
_entity_poly.pdbx_seq_one_letter_code
_entity_poly.pdbx_strand_id
1 'polypeptide(L)'
;QAILAQGGRPLLPAAARPRRPPPARRRPPIHGRRAVGRGIGQPGRPRGPRRPPSVMDTSRWLPWGGEPPGVDGHHAGALVSLCGLRKGARLVAGSEGVPGSRLRGPTVTDLNAVLAQLVEYHEEQKRWLLVTTQGVVLMARSKNFRLATARDLGDVDVVLGPASRPRHVAARLAQVLLDRGYACVRPVLSTEDRTEVLDMAEQLEDDKHFVRLAKGFEDGYLGRGGRAKTCMLDLGGPEAPPAARGSEALARLDDNIAVLSSMLSGYAAEHLGFLVHSRSPLLLRKNLQGPEDEAKHPQRTPSSREVASFLGVMERRRICVLQFLGPYSGTVTLLPVQEPQDEAALGEEEEEE
;
A
#
# COMPACT_ATOMS: atom_id res chain seq x y z
N GLN A 1 9.76 27.24 -30.75
CA GLN A 1 10.62 28.39 -31.06
C GLN A 1 11.91 28.25 -30.27
N ALA A 2 13.05 28.43 -30.93
CA ALA A 2 14.38 28.24 -30.38
C ALA A 2 14.76 29.32 -29.36
N ILE A 3 15.72 29.03 -28.46
CA ILE A 3 17.05 29.67 -28.38
C ILE A 3 17.86 29.10 -27.19
N LEU A 4 19.16 28.88 -27.45
CA LEU A 4 20.26 28.53 -26.56
C LEU A 4 20.58 29.60 -25.49
N ALA A 5 21.12 29.17 -24.34
CA ALA A 5 22.27 29.84 -23.69
C ALA A 5 22.99 28.92 -22.68
N GLN A 6 24.31 29.11 -22.60
CA GLN A 6 25.32 28.35 -21.87
C GLN A 6 25.47 28.74 -20.39
N GLY A 7 26.07 27.83 -19.61
CA GLY A 7 27.21 28.18 -18.75
C GLY A 7 26.94 28.40 -17.26
N GLY A 8 27.53 27.57 -16.41
CA GLY A 8 27.72 27.86 -14.98
C GLY A 8 27.95 26.61 -14.13
N ARG A 9 29.22 26.27 -13.87
CA ARG A 9 29.59 25.32 -12.81
C ARG A 9 29.42 26.00 -11.44
N PRO A 10 28.76 25.38 -10.46
CA PRO A 10 28.92 25.77 -9.06
C PRO A 10 29.99 24.92 -8.37
N LEU A 11 30.74 25.61 -7.51
CA LEU A 11 31.76 25.11 -6.61
C LEU A 11 31.15 24.22 -5.52
N LEU A 12 31.81 23.10 -5.23
CA LEU A 12 31.52 22.22 -4.10
C LEU A 12 31.83 22.93 -2.76
N PRO A 13 30.93 22.90 -1.76
CA PRO A 13 31.30 23.23 -0.39
C PRO A 13 31.74 21.99 0.40
N ALA A 14 32.69 22.27 1.28
CA ALA A 14 33.45 21.38 2.16
C ALA A 14 32.64 20.35 2.97
N ALA A 15 33.23 19.16 3.09
CA ALA A 15 32.73 18.07 3.92
C ALA A 15 32.74 18.43 5.42
N ALA A 16 31.55 18.39 6.04
CA ALA A 16 31.38 18.52 7.48
C ALA A 16 31.72 17.19 8.19
N ARG A 17 32.56 17.27 9.23
CA ARG A 17 32.95 16.12 10.08
C ARG A 17 31.76 15.61 10.91
N PRO A 18 31.66 14.29 11.16
CA PRO A 18 30.56 13.72 11.94
C PRO A 18 30.66 14.10 13.42
N ARG A 19 29.58 14.64 13.98
CA ARG A 19 29.41 14.89 15.42
C ARG A 19 29.21 13.57 16.16
N ARG A 20 29.95 13.39 17.27
CA ARG A 20 29.78 12.26 18.20
C ARG A 20 28.39 12.30 18.85
N PRO A 21 27.72 11.15 19.05
CA PRO A 21 26.47 11.08 19.79
C PRO A 21 26.70 11.30 21.30
N PRO A 22 25.74 11.92 22.00
CA PRO A 22 25.81 12.10 23.45
C PRO A 22 25.52 10.79 24.20
N PRO A 23 26.01 10.64 25.44
CA PRO A 23 25.82 9.42 26.24
C PRO A 23 24.38 9.25 26.72
N ALA A 24 23.90 8.01 26.69
CA ALA A 24 22.57 7.60 27.10
C ALA A 24 22.34 7.83 28.61
N ARG A 25 21.33 8.64 28.94
CA ARG A 25 20.84 8.80 30.32
C ARG A 25 20.01 7.59 30.73
N ARG A 26 20.42 6.91 31.80
CA ARG A 26 19.65 5.84 32.46
C ARG A 26 18.40 6.45 33.12
N ARG A 27 17.22 5.89 32.82
CA ARG A 27 15.96 6.19 33.52
C ARG A 27 15.86 5.35 34.80
N PRO A 28 15.38 5.91 35.92
CA PRO A 28 15.11 5.14 37.14
C PRO A 28 13.79 4.36 37.04
N PRO A 29 13.60 3.30 37.85
CA PRO A 29 12.40 2.46 37.83
C PRO A 29 11.22 3.20 38.47
N ILE A 30 10.08 3.19 37.77
CA ILE A 30 8.81 3.71 38.29
C ILE A 30 8.11 2.59 39.05
N HIS A 31 7.90 2.79 40.36
CA HIS A 31 7.08 1.93 41.21
C HIS A 31 5.61 2.01 40.81
N GLY A 32 5.00 0.85 40.57
CA GLY A 32 3.58 0.71 40.26
C GLY A 32 2.69 0.95 41.48
N ARG A 33 1.78 1.93 41.36
CA ARG A 33 0.58 2.04 42.21
C ARG A 33 -0.60 1.39 41.49
N ARG A 34 -1.16 0.34 42.10
CA ARG A 34 -2.45 -0.25 41.72
C ARG A 34 -3.57 0.72 42.14
N ALA A 35 -4.37 1.18 41.18
CA ALA A 35 -5.67 1.77 41.43
C ALA A 35 -6.74 0.74 41.03
N VAL A 36 -7.61 0.39 41.99
CA VAL A 36 -8.77 -0.47 41.78
C VAL A 36 -9.94 0.44 41.42
N GLY A 37 -10.30 0.48 40.14
CA GLY A 37 -11.50 1.16 39.66
C GLY A 37 -12.56 0.13 39.28
N ARG A 38 -13.64 0.03 40.06
CA ARG A 38 -14.85 -0.71 39.71
C ARG A 38 -15.62 0.09 38.67
N GLY A 39 -15.60 -0.38 37.42
CA GLY A 39 -16.44 0.12 36.33
C GLY A 39 -17.61 -0.82 36.08
N ILE A 40 -18.83 -0.30 36.20
CA ILE A 40 -20.11 -0.96 35.92
C ILE A 40 -20.15 -1.31 34.44
N GLY A 41 -20.20 -2.61 34.13
CA GLY A 41 -20.21 -3.14 32.78
C GLY A 41 -21.59 -3.00 32.13
N GLN A 42 -21.63 -2.36 30.95
CA GLN A 42 -22.75 -2.53 30.03
C GLN A 42 -22.65 -3.90 29.34
N PRO A 43 -23.78 -4.63 29.17
CA PRO A 43 -23.78 -5.93 28.51
C PRO A 43 -23.46 -5.77 27.02
N GLY A 44 -22.28 -6.27 26.63
CA GLY A 44 -21.86 -6.32 25.23
C GLY A 44 -22.78 -7.23 24.42
N ARG A 45 -23.29 -6.72 23.29
CA ARG A 45 -24.03 -7.52 22.31
C ARG A 45 -23.19 -8.72 21.85
N PRO A 46 -23.78 -9.92 21.72
CA PRO A 46 -23.06 -11.11 21.28
C PRO A 46 -22.54 -10.88 19.85
N ARG A 47 -21.21 -10.99 19.69
CA ARG A 47 -20.59 -11.07 18.36
C ARG A 47 -21.10 -12.34 17.70
N GLY A 48 -21.85 -12.19 16.61
CA GLY A 48 -22.33 -13.32 15.81
C GLY A 48 -21.19 -14.25 15.39
N PRO A 49 -21.48 -15.54 15.14
CA PRO A 49 -20.46 -16.54 14.81
C PRO A 49 -19.70 -16.10 13.55
N ARG A 50 -18.38 -15.93 13.68
CA ARG A 50 -17.48 -15.79 12.53
C ARG A 50 -17.66 -17.06 11.68
N ARG A 51 -18.17 -16.90 10.45
CA ARG A 51 -18.25 -18.01 9.48
C ARG A 51 -16.88 -18.69 9.42
N PRO A 52 -16.80 -20.04 9.49
CA PRO A 52 -15.53 -20.73 9.32
C PRO A 52 -14.94 -20.32 7.96
N PRO A 53 -13.63 -20.08 7.88
CA PRO A 53 -13.00 -19.79 6.60
C PRO A 53 -13.30 -20.97 5.68
N SER A 54 -13.95 -20.70 4.54
CA SER A 54 -14.16 -21.73 3.52
C SER A 54 -12.80 -22.37 3.22
N VAL A 55 -12.78 -23.70 3.12
CA VAL A 55 -11.57 -24.46 2.75
C VAL A 55 -11.07 -23.85 1.44
N MET A 56 -10.05 -23.00 1.54
CA MET A 56 -9.57 -22.20 0.42
C MET A 56 -8.80 -23.13 -0.50
N ASP A 57 -9.41 -23.43 -1.63
CA ASP A 57 -8.79 -24.15 -2.73
C ASP A 57 -7.50 -23.42 -3.16
N THR A 58 -6.36 -24.09 -3.02
CA THR A 58 -5.06 -23.56 -3.45
C THR A 58 -4.98 -23.37 -4.97
N SER A 59 -5.92 -23.95 -5.74
CA SER A 59 -6.07 -23.70 -7.17
C SER A 59 -6.40 -22.22 -7.49
N ARG A 60 -6.90 -21.45 -6.52
CA ARG A 60 -7.26 -20.02 -6.65
C ARG A 60 -6.10 -19.12 -7.08
N TRP A 61 -4.88 -19.63 -7.08
CA TRP A 61 -3.64 -18.90 -7.33
C TRP A 61 -2.78 -19.54 -8.42
N LEU A 62 -3.23 -20.65 -8.98
CA LEU A 62 -2.67 -21.21 -10.18
C LEU A 62 -3.26 -20.41 -11.36
N PRO A 63 -2.44 -20.02 -12.35
CA PRO A 63 -3.00 -19.42 -13.55
C PRO A 63 -4.01 -20.40 -14.16
N TRP A 64 -5.29 -20.01 -14.18
CA TRP A 64 -6.39 -20.77 -14.77
C TRP A 64 -6.30 -20.86 -16.31
N GLY A 65 -5.10 -20.64 -16.87
CA GLY A 65 -4.85 -20.48 -18.30
C GLY A 65 -4.66 -21.78 -19.07
N GLY A 66 -4.92 -22.94 -18.45
CA GLY A 66 -4.75 -24.24 -19.10
C GLY A 66 -3.32 -24.58 -19.52
N GLU A 67 -2.33 -23.75 -19.16
CA GLU A 67 -0.94 -24.08 -19.41
C GLU A 67 -0.55 -25.32 -18.61
N PRO A 68 0.10 -26.32 -19.23
CA PRO A 68 0.55 -27.48 -18.52
C PRO A 68 1.56 -27.06 -17.44
N PRO A 69 1.62 -27.79 -16.30
CA PRO A 69 2.67 -27.57 -15.32
C PRO A 69 4.04 -27.69 -15.96
N GLY A 70 4.98 -26.86 -15.50
CA GLY A 70 6.38 -27.01 -15.86
C GLY A 70 6.92 -28.37 -15.40
N VAL A 71 8.15 -28.68 -15.80
CA VAL A 71 8.82 -29.98 -15.56
C VAL A 71 8.73 -30.47 -14.11
N ASP A 72 8.70 -29.54 -13.15
CA ASP A 72 8.67 -29.83 -11.71
C ASP A 72 7.27 -29.72 -11.06
N GLY A 73 6.19 -29.61 -11.85
CA GLY A 73 4.82 -29.50 -11.32
C GLY A 73 4.40 -28.09 -10.91
N HIS A 74 5.20 -27.06 -11.25
CA HIS A 74 4.97 -25.66 -10.89
C HIS A 74 4.76 -24.78 -12.13
N HIS A 75 4.11 -23.64 -11.95
CA HIS A 75 3.84 -22.68 -13.03
C HIS A 75 4.38 -21.29 -12.68
N ALA A 76 4.76 -20.53 -13.71
CA ALA A 76 5.01 -19.10 -13.57
C ALA A 76 3.76 -18.38 -13.02
N GLY A 77 3.98 -17.42 -12.14
CA GLY A 77 2.95 -16.69 -11.41
C GLY A 77 2.49 -17.33 -10.10
N ALA A 78 2.80 -18.62 -9.87
CA ALA A 78 2.41 -19.30 -8.63
C ALA A 78 3.10 -18.70 -7.41
N LEU A 79 2.35 -18.59 -6.31
CA LEU A 79 2.86 -18.13 -5.03
C LEU A 79 3.44 -19.29 -4.22
N VAL A 80 4.63 -19.08 -3.69
CA VAL A 80 5.36 -20.07 -2.92
C VAL A 80 5.87 -19.47 -1.61
N SER A 81 6.01 -20.32 -0.59
CA SER A 81 6.71 -20.02 0.66
C SER A 81 8.10 -20.63 0.58
N LEU A 82 9.13 -19.80 0.73
CA LEU A 82 10.52 -20.22 0.70
C LEU A 82 10.86 -21.09 1.93
N CYS A 83 11.61 -22.17 1.73
CA CYS A 83 12.01 -23.06 2.83
C CYS A 83 13.34 -23.78 2.55
N GLY A 84 14.01 -24.23 3.61
CA GLY A 84 15.26 -24.99 3.49
C GLY A 84 16.40 -24.23 2.80
N LEU A 85 16.34 -22.90 2.72
CA LEU A 85 17.45 -22.08 2.24
C LEU A 85 18.53 -22.10 3.32
N ARG A 86 19.71 -22.63 2.97
CA ARG A 86 20.89 -22.57 3.87
C ARG A 86 21.32 -21.11 3.99
N LYS A 87 21.87 -20.72 5.17
CA LYS A 87 22.28 -19.34 5.48
C LYS A 87 22.98 -18.69 4.28
N GLY A 88 22.38 -17.60 3.78
CA GLY A 88 22.76 -16.92 2.55
C GLY A 88 22.21 -17.60 1.32
N ALA A 89 20.98 -17.24 0.92
CA ALA A 89 20.54 -17.51 -0.44
C ALA A 89 21.56 -16.85 -1.36
N ARG A 90 22.26 -17.66 -2.18
CA ARG A 90 23.19 -17.08 -3.17
C ARG A 90 22.35 -16.31 -4.16
N LEU A 91 22.48 -14.99 -4.11
CA LEU A 91 22.02 -14.12 -5.18
C LEU A 91 22.67 -14.58 -6.47
N VAL A 92 21.89 -14.51 -7.52
CA VAL A 92 22.30 -14.97 -8.83
C VAL A 92 23.47 -14.10 -9.28
N ALA A 93 24.63 -14.71 -9.51
CA ALA A 93 25.69 -14.02 -10.25
C ALA A 93 25.11 -13.65 -11.63
N GLY A 94 25.03 -12.36 -11.94
CA GLY A 94 24.37 -11.84 -13.14
C GLY A 94 22.99 -11.20 -12.92
N SER A 95 22.37 -11.30 -11.73
CA SER A 95 21.16 -10.51 -11.45
C SER A 95 21.45 -9.03 -11.18
N GLU A 96 22.72 -8.62 -11.18
CA GLU A 96 23.15 -7.22 -11.10
C GLU A 96 22.56 -6.37 -12.23
N GLY A 97 22.22 -6.99 -13.37
CA GLY A 97 21.55 -6.34 -14.49
C GLY A 97 20.02 -6.40 -14.47
N VAL A 98 19.40 -7.16 -13.54
CA VAL A 98 17.94 -7.19 -13.42
C VAL A 98 17.49 -5.94 -12.66
N PRO A 99 16.69 -5.06 -13.26
CA PRO A 99 16.19 -3.86 -12.60
C PRO A 99 15.53 -4.22 -11.26
N GLY A 100 16.01 -3.63 -10.16
CA GLY A 100 15.53 -3.90 -8.80
C GLY A 100 16.36 -4.91 -7.98
N SER A 101 17.25 -5.69 -8.58
CA SER A 101 18.13 -6.62 -7.86
C SER A 101 19.45 -5.92 -7.45
N ARG A 102 19.40 -5.04 -6.44
CA ARG A 102 20.61 -4.34 -5.91
C ARG A 102 21.29 -5.04 -4.74
N LEU A 103 20.99 -6.30 -4.48
CA LEU A 103 21.70 -7.04 -3.44
C LEU A 103 23.14 -7.32 -3.91
N ARG A 104 24.04 -6.42 -3.57
CA ARG A 104 25.48 -6.50 -3.84
C ARG A 104 26.14 -7.42 -2.82
N GLY A 105 26.00 -8.72 -3.05
CA GLY A 105 26.69 -9.75 -2.26
C GLY A 105 25.75 -10.59 -1.37
N PRO A 106 26.29 -11.67 -0.77
CA PRO A 106 25.50 -12.61 0.02
C PRO A 106 24.77 -11.87 1.15
N THR A 107 23.44 -11.81 1.08
CA THR A 107 22.63 -11.25 2.15
C THR A 107 22.61 -12.20 3.33
N VAL A 108 22.81 -11.64 4.53
CA VAL A 108 22.70 -12.36 5.81
C VAL A 108 21.22 -12.59 6.16
N THR A 109 20.29 -12.00 5.41
CA THR A 109 18.86 -12.10 5.65
C THR A 109 18.36 -13.53 5.45
N ASP A 110 17.74 -14.08 6.49
CA ASP A 110 17.01 -15.33 6.38
C ASP A 110 15.73 -15.11 5.58
N LEU A 111 15.61 -15.82 4.45
CA LEU A 111 14.45 -15.76 3.56
C LEU A 111 13.50 -16.94 3.76
N ASN A 112 13.76 -17.83 4.73
CA ASN A 112 12.81 -18.90 5.04
C ASN A 112 11.49 -18.33 5.56
N ALA A 113 10.38 -18.96 5.17
CA ALA A 113 9.00 -18.54 5.38
C ALA A 113 8.59 -17.23 4.68
N VAL A 114 9.47 -16.59 3.89
CA VAL A 114 9.11 -15.44 3.07
C VAL A 114 8.30 -15.90 1.86
N LEU A 115 7.23 -15.17 1.54
CA LEU A 115 6.43 -15.39 0.34
C LEU A 115 7.17 -14.87 -0.90
N ALA A 116 7.08 -15.63 -1.98
CA ALA A 116 7.61 -15.27 -3.29
C ALA A 116 6.67 -15.70 -4.42
N GLN A 117 6.83 -15.08 -5.58
CA GLN A 117 6.18 -15.46 -6.82
C GLN A 117 7.20 -16.10 -7.76
N LEU A 118 6.84 -17.24 -8.35
CA LEU A 118 7.60 -17.86 -9.43
C LEU A 118 7.51 -17.00 -10.69
N VAL A 119 8.63 -16.66 -11.31
CA VAL A 119 8.67 -15.84 -12.53
C VAL A 119 8.94 -16.71 -13.74
N GLU A 120 10.07 -17.41 -13.73
CA GLU A 120 10.59 -18.15 -14.88
C GLU A 120 11.36 -19.38 -14.40
N TYR A 121 11.36 -20.46 -15.18
CA TYR A 121 12.16 -21.65 -14.91
C TYR A 121 13.36 -21.71 -15.86
N HIS A 122 14.57 -21.75 -15.31
CA HIS A 122 15.80 -21.94 -16.07
C HIS A 122 16.15 -23.43 -16.12
N GLU A 123 15.84 -24.07 -17.24
CA GLU A 123 16.00 -25.52 -17.44
C GLU A 123 17.45 -25.98 -17.26
N GLU A 124 18.41 -25.25 -17.84
CA GLU A 124 19.85 -25.57 -17.74
C GLU A 124 20.34 -25.66 -16.30
N GLN A 125 19.84 -24.78 -15.42
CA GLN A 125 20.26 -24.70 -14.03
C GLN A 125 19.38 -25.52 -13.09
N LYS A 126 18.24 -26.00 -13.60
CA LYS A 126 17.16 -26.64 -12.83
C LYS A 126 16.74 -25.79 -11.64
N ARG A 127 16.48 -24.51 -11.89
CA ARG A 127 16.16 -23.49 -10.89
C ARG A 127 15.07 -22.57 -11.38
N TRP A 128 14.22 -22.15 -10.45
CA TRP A 128 13.25 -21.08 -10.67
C TRP A 128 13.86 -19.74 -10.34
N LEU A 129 13.58 -18.73 -11.14
CA LEU A 129 13.66 -17.32 -10.80
C LEU A 129 12.42 -16.95 -9.98
N LEU A 130 12.61 -16.38 -8.80
CA LEU A 130 11.53 -15.97 -7.91
C LEU A 130 11.72 -14.51 -7.48
N VAL A 131 10.61 -13.82 -7.26
CA VAL A 131 10.60 -12.49 -6.62
C VAL A 131 9.81 -12.57 -5.32
N THR A 132 10.45 -12.24 -4.21
CA THR A 132 9.78 -12.16 -2.90
C THR A 132 8.79 -11.00 -2.86
N THR A 133 7.83 -11.01 -1.93
CA THR A 133 6.92 -9.88 -1.72
C THR A 133 7.63 -8.57 -1.31
N GLN A 134 8.90 -8.65 -0.92
CA GLN A 134 9.76 -7.51 -0.60
C GLN A 134 10.61 -7.05 -1.79
N GLY A 135 10.33 -7.55 -3.00
CA GLY A 135 11.06 -7.20 -4.23
C GLY A 135 12.42 -7.88 -4.40
N VAL A 136 12.84 -8.75 -3.46
CA VAL A 136 14.11 -9.49 -3.59
C VAL A 136 13.98 -10.56 -4.68
N VAL A 137 14.86 -10.51 -5.67
CA VAL A 137 14.98 -11.49 -6.76
C VAL A 137 16.02 -12.56 -6.40
N LEU A 138 15.69 -13.83 -6.55
CA LEU A 138 16.63 -14.94 -6.28
C LEU A 138 16.33 -16.16 -7.16
N MET A 139 17.31 -17.08 -7.26
CA MET A 139 17.08 -18.40 -7.85
C MET A 139 17.05 -19.51 -6.79
N ALA A 140 16.05 -20.37 -6.86
CA ALA A 140 15.90 -21.51 -5.97
C ALA A 140 15.51 -22.79 -6.72
N ARG A 141 15.92 -23.95 -6.19
CA ARG A 141 15.43 -25.25 -6.68
C ARG A 141 14.03 -25.51 -6.13
N SER A 142 13.26 -26.37 -6.78
CA SER A 142 11.90 -26.74 -6.34
C SER A 142 11.83 -27.31 -4.93
N LYS A 143 12.92 -27.90 -4.41
CA LYS A 143 13.02 -28.34 -3.00
C LYS A 143 13.18 -27.22 -1.97
N ASN A 144 13.43 -25.98 -2.42
CA ASN A 144 13.71 -24.82 -1.57
C ASN A 144 12.48 -23.90 -1.40
N PHE A 145 11.32 -24.37 -1.81
CA PHE A 145 10.06 -23.71 -1.60
C PHE A 145 8.93 -24.73 -1.62
N ARG A 146 7.75 -24.30 -1.21
CA ARG A 146 6.49 -25.04 -1.33
C ARG A 146 5.41 -24.09 -1.79
N LEU A 147 4.34 -24.59 -2.40
CA LEU A 147 3.17 -23.75 -2.71
C LEU A 147 2.67 -23.06 -1.44
N ALA A 148 2.34 -21.76 -1.58
CA ALA A 148 1.81 -20.97 -0.49
C ALA A 148 0.41 -21.49 -0.11
N THR A 149 0.17 -21.59 1.19
CA THR A 149 -1.12 -21.98 1.76
C THR A 149 -1.88 -20.74 2.23
N ALA A 150 -3.17 -20.89 2.53
CA ALA A 150 -3.97 -19.82 3.14
C ALA A 150 -3.33 -19.26 4.42
N ARG A 151 -2.66 -20.12 5.21
CA ARG A 151 -1.95 -19.69 6.42
C ARG A 151 -0.77 -18.78 6.13
N ASP A 152 -0.06 -19.01 5.02
CA ASP A 152 1.10 -18.20 4.64
C ASP A 152 0.66 -16.82 4.13
N LEU A 153 -0.49 -16.74 3.47
CA LEU A 153 -1.05 -15.51 2.91
C LEU A 153 -1.68 -14.60 3.98
N GLY A 154 -2.30 -15.18 5.01
CA GLY A 154 -3.05 -14.45 6.02
C GLY A 154 -4.28 -13.79 5.39
N ASP A 155 -4.45 -12.49 5.61
CA ASP A 155 -5.60 -11.72 5.11
C ASP A 155 -5.41 -11.19 3.67
N VAL A 156 -4.48 -11.75 2.88
CA VAL A 156 -4.23 -11.29 1.51
C VAL A 156 -5.12 -11.99 0.50
N ASP A 157 -5.81 -11.17 -0.29
CA ASP A 157 -6.78 -11.60 -1.28
C ASP A 157 -6.23 -11.63 -2.69
N VAL A 158 -5.20 -10.82 -2.97
CA VAL A 158 -4.44 -10.80 -4.23
C VAL A 158 -2.99 -10.38 -3.97
N VAL A 159 -2.03 -11.03 -4.63
CA VAL A 159 -0.63 -10.55 -4.73
C VAL A 159 -0.40 -9.97 -6.12
N LEU A 160 0.16 -8.77 -6.19
CA LEU A 160 0.55 -8.13 -7.44
C LEU A 160 2.06 -8.17 -7.59
N GLY A 161 2.53 -9.26 -8.18
CA GLY A 161 3.93 -9.43 -8.56
C GLY A 161 4.18 -9.41 -10.07
N PRO A 162 5.45 -9.46 -10.50
CA PRO A 162 5.86 -9.31 -11.89
C PRO A 162 5.34 -10.41 -12.83
N ALA A 163 5.01 -11.59 -12.31
CA ALA A 163 4.44 -12.70 -13.09
C ALA A 163 2.91 -12.83 -12.92
N SER A 164 2.26 -11.81 -12.37
CA SER A 164 0.80 -11.81 -12.18
C SER A 164 0.11 -11.52 -13.50
N ARG A 165 -0.84 -12.36 -13.88
CA ARG A 165 -1.62 -12.16 -15.11
C ARG A 165 -2.73 -11.13 -14.86
N PRO A 166 -2.75 -10.00 -15.61
CA PRO A 166 -3.73 -8.92 -15.43
C PRO A 166 -5.18 -9.38 -15.32
N ARG A 167 -5.61 -10.24 -16.25
CA ARG A 167 -6.97 -10.76 -16.33
C ARG A 167 -7.38 -11.55 -15.08
N HIS A 168 -6.48 -12.38 -14.55
CA HIS A 168 -6.77 -13.20 -13.36
C HIS A 168 -6.83 -12.34 -12.09
N VAL A 169 -5.91 -11.38 -11.99
CA VAL A 169 -5.93 -10.37 -10.91
C VAL A 169 -7.26 -9.62 -10.93
N ALA A 170 -7.68 -9.11 -12.09
CA ALA A 170 -8.91 -8.33 -12.24
C ALA A 170 -10.15 -9.14 -11.87
N ALA A 171 -10.31 -10.34 -12.44
CA ALA A 171 -11.42 -11.23 -12.14
C ALA A 171 -11.50 -11.56 -10.65
N ARG A 172 -10.34 -11.84 -10.03
CA ARG A 172 -10.28 -12.13 -8.60
C ARG A 172 -10.64 -10.92 -7.74
N LEU A 173 -10.13 -9.74 -8.08
CA LEU A 173 -10.47 -8.50 -7.38
C LEU A 173 -11.96 -8.19 -7.46
N ALA A 174 -12.56 -8.29 -8.66
CA ALA A 174 -13.98 -8.04 -8.84
C ALA A 174 -14.84 -9.01 -8.01
N GLN A 175 -14.51 -10.31 -8.03
CA GLN A 175 -15.21 -11.30 -7.22
C GLN A 175 -15.10 -10.98 -5.73
N VAL A 176 -13.90 -10.66 -5.25
CA VAL A 176 -13.66 -10.34 -3.83
C VAL A 176 -14.41 -9.07 -3.40
N LEU A 177 -14.41 -8.04 -4.25
CA LEU A 177 -15.15 -6.80 -4.01
C LEU A 177 -16.66 -7.04 -3.98
N LEU A 178 -17.19 -7.90 -4.86
CA LEU A 178 -18.59 -8.30 -4.84
C LEU A 178 -18.95 -9.05 -3.55
N ASP A 179 -18.11 -10.00 -3.13
CA ASP A 179 -18.40 -10.87 -1.98
C ASP A 179 -18.27 -10.16 -0.63
N ARG A 180 -17.31 -9.23 -0.49
CA ARG A 180 -16.95 -8.61 0.81
C ARG A 180 -17.08 -7.09 0.86
N GLY A 181 -17.18 -6.43 -0.30
CA GLY A 181 -17.08 -4.97 -0.40
C GLY A 181 -15.66 -4.41 -0.26
N TYR A 182 -14.64 -5.26 -0.06
CA TYR A 182 -13.24 -4.84 0.04
C TYR A 182 -12.27 -5.96 -0.38
N ALA A 183 -11.06 -5.57 -0.77
CA ALA A 183 -9.98 -6.48 -1.15
C ALA A 183 -8.65 -6.04 -0.52
N CYS A 184 -7.93 -6.99 0.08
CA CYS A 184 -6.58 -6.80 0.58
C CYS A 184 -5.56 -7.24 -0.47
N VAL A 185 -4.83 -6.26 -1.01
CA VAL A 185 -3.85 -6.48 -2.07
C VAL A 185 -2.43 -6.29 -1.55
N ARG A 186 -1.55 -7.25 -1.83
CA ARG A 186 -0.12 -7.16 -1.50
C ARG A 186 0.69 -6.94 -2.78
N PRO A 187 1.06 -5.68 -3.10
CA PRO A 187 1.98 -5.43 -4.19
C PRO A 187 3.39 -5.91 -3.82
N VAL A 188 4.11 -6.43 -4.82
CA VAL A 188 5.55 -6.65 -4.73
C VAL A 188 6.22 -5.28 -4.85
N LEU A 189 6.76 -4.80 -3.74
CA LEU A 189 7.46 -3.52 -3.67
C LEU A 189 8.81 -3.72 -3.01
N SER A 190 9.88 -3.29 -3.69
CA SER A 190 11.23 -3.37 -3.15
C SER A 190 11.36 -2.52 -1.88
N THR A 191 12.35 -2.84 -1.04
CA THR A 191 12.60 -2.04 0.16
C THR A 191 13.17 -0.68 -0.21
N GLU A 192 13.95 -0.63 -1.29
CA GLU A 192 14.55 0.57 -1.87
C GLU A 192 13.49 1.53 -2.39
N ASP A 193 12.55 1.04 -3.21
CA ASP A 193 11.45 1.85 -3.76
C ASP A 193 10.59 2.42 -2.62
N ARG A 194 10.37 1.63 -1.57
CA ARG A 194 9.64 2.08 -0.39
C ARG A 194 10.39 3.17 0.35
N THR A 195 11.69 3.00 0.58
CA THR A 195 12.53 4.01 1.22
C THR A 195 12.58 5.29 0.39
N GLU A 196 12.73 5.18 -0.92
CA GLU A 196 12.71 6.33 -1.84
C GLU A 196 11.41 7.14 -1.71
N VAL A 197 10.25 6.47 -1.69
CA VAL A 197 8.96 7.15 -1.53
C VAL A 197 8.82 7.78 -0.15
N LEU A 198 9.34 7.13 0.91
CA LEU A 198 9.32 7.71 2.26
C LEU A 198 10.23 8.94 2.35
N ASP A 199 11.46 8.87 1.83
CA ASP A 199 12.40 9.98 1.81
C ASP A 199 11.85 11.16 0.99
N MET A 200 11.21 10.87 -0.15
CA MET A 200 10.50 11.87 -0.96
C MET A 200 9.35 12.51 -0.19
N ALA A 201 8.56 11.73 0.57
CA ALA A 201 7.48 12.26 1.39
C ALA A 201 8.00 13.15 2.53
N GLU A 202 9.14 12.82 3.14
CA GLU A 202 9.82 13.72 4.10
C GLU A 202 10.27 15.02 3.42
N GLN A 203 10.89 14.94 2.24
CA GLN A 203 11.30 16.11 1.48
C GLN A 203 10.11 17.03 1.14
N LEU A 204 8.98 16.47 0.72
CA LEU A 204 7.75 17.24 0.46
C LEU A 204 7.21 17.93 1.73
N GLU A 205 7.42 17.34 2.91
CA GLU A 205 7.06 17.99 4.17
C GLU A 205 7.97 19.16 4.50
N ASP A 206 9.29 18.97 4.36
CA ASP A 206 10.29 20.01 4.57
C ASP A 206 10.06 21.20 3.63
N ASP A 207 9.67 20.93 2.39
CA ASP A 207 9.30 21.91 1.36
C ASP A 207 7.88 22.49 1.54
N LYS A 208 7.18 22.13 2.62
CA LYS A 208 5.84 22.63 3.00
C LYS A 208 4.73 22.33 1.98
N HIS A 209 4.87 21.26 1.19
CA HIS A 209 3.81 20.82 0.28
C HIS A 209 2.65 20.11 0.97
N PHE A 210 2.86 19.62 2.20
CA PHE A 210 1.79 19.04 3.01
C PHE A 210 0.92 20.12 3.66
N VAL A 211 -0.38 20.03 3.41
CA VAL A 211 -1.40 20.94 3.97
C VAL A 211 -2.49 20.14 4.65
N ARG A 212 -3.15 20.73 5.65
CA ARG A 212 -4.37 20.15 6.22
C ARG A 212 -5.53 20.41 5.27
N LEU A 213 -6.40 19.41 5.10
CA LEU A 213 -7.62 19.56 4.32
C LEU A 213 -8.52 20.65 4.92
N ALA A 214 -9.32 21.29 4.07
CA ALA A 214 -10.28 22.29 4.51
C ALA A 214 -11.31 21.69 5.49
N LYS A 215 -11.87 22.55 6.35
CA LYS A 215 -12.88 22.13 7.33
C LYS A 215 -14.05 21.43 6.62
N GLY A 216 -14.42 20.25 7.11
CA GLY A 216 -15.50 19.42 6.54
C GLY A 216 -15.07 18.43 5.46
N PHE A 217 -13.86 18.53 4.91
CA PHE A 217 -13.41 17.60 3.85
C PHE A 217 -12.66 16.38 4.39
N GLU A 218 -12.13 16.46 5.62
CA GLU A 218 -11.33 15.40 6.24
C GLU A 218 -12.08 14.07 6.28
N ASP A 219 -13.35 14.05 6.71
CA ASP A 219 -14.12 12.80 6.80
C ASP A 219 -14.39 12.17 5.43
N GLY A 220 -14.58 12.98 4.39
CA GLY A 220 -14.79 12.49 3.03
C GLY A 220 -13.55 11.80 2.44
N TYR A 221 -12.36 12.40 2.64
CA TYR A 221 -11.11 11.84 2.11
C TYR A 221 -10.48 10.78 3.02
N LEU A 222 -10.48 11.02 4.32
CA LEU A 222 -9.70 10.26 5.32
C LEU A 222 -10.55 9.27 6.13
N GLY A 223 -11.87 9.34 6.00
CA GLY A 223 -12.83 8.59 6.82
C GLY A 223 -13.14 9.31 8.13
N ARG A 224 -14.20 8.86 8.81
CA ARG A 224 -14.74 9.47 10.04
C ARG A 224 -13.66 9.64 11.12
N GLY A 225 -13.46 10.88 11.56
CA GLY A 225 -12.48 11.23 12.59
C GLY A 225 -11.02 11.15 12.11
N GLY A 226 -10.80 10.93 10.81
CA GLY A 226 -9.48 10.94 10.21
C GLY A 226 -8.88 12.34 10.25
N ARG A 227 -7.66 12.45 10.80
CA ARG A 227 -6.89 13.70 10.82
C ARG A 227 -5.50 13.43 10.28
N ALA A 228 -5.09 14.23 9.31
CA ALA A 228 -3.80 14.11 8.67
C ALA A 228 -3.43 15.41 7.95
N LYS A 229 -2.14 15.59 7.71
CA LYS A 229 -1.67 16.46 6.65
C LYS A 229 -1.60 15.67 5.35
N THR A 230 -1.96 16.32 4.27
CA THR A 230 -2.11 15.70 2.95
C THR A 230 -1.37 16.48 1.88
N CYS A 231 -0.91 15.78 0.84
CA CYS A 231 -0.37 16.38 -0.35
C CYS A 231 -1.08 15.76 -1.57
N MET A 232 -1.77 16.57 -2.35
CA MET A 232 -2.41 16.13 -3.60
C MET A 232 -1.37 16.21 -4.72
N LEU A 233 -1.10 15.09 -5.37
CA LEU A 233 -0.10 14.97 -6.42
C LEU A 233 -0.76 14.57 -7.73
N ASP A 234 -0.62 15.43 -8.73
CA ASP A 234 -0.85 15.11 -10.12
C ASP A 234 0.50 15.01 -10.81
N LEU A 235 1.06 13.80 -10.93
CA LEU A 235 2.43 13.58 -11.40
C LEU A 235 2.66 14.02 -12.86
N GLY A 236 1.60 14.06 -13.67
CA GLY A 236 1.66 14.56 -15.06
C GLY A 236 1.47 16.07 -15.18
N GLY A 237 1.05 16.73 -14.10
CA GLY A 237 0.76 18.16 -14.09
C GLY A 237 2.02 19.03 -14.02
N PRO A 238 1.98 20.26 -14.60
CA PRO A 238 3.11 21.19 -14.51
C PRO A 238 3.40 21.65 -13.08
N GLU A 239 2.37 21.63 -12.21
CA GLU A 239 2.44 22.03 -10.80
C GLU A 239 2.99 20.93 -9.88
N ALA A 240 3.36 19.76 -10.43
CA ALA A 240 3.89 18.67 -9.63
C ALA A 240 5.24 19.06 -8.98
N PRO A 241 5.40 18.90 -7.66
CA PRO A 241 6.65 19.16 -6.97
C PRO A 241 7.83 18.41 -7.63
N PRO A 242 9.01 19.05 -7.80
CA PRO A 242 10.16 18.41 -8.42
C PRO A 242 10.58 17.10 -7.74
N ALA A 243 10.50 17.03 -6.41
CA ALA A 243 10.79 15.82 -5.64
C ALA A 243 9.87 14.65 -6.01
N ALA A 244 8.56 14.92 -6.21
CA ALA A 244 7.60 13.91 -6.62
C ALA A 244 7.81 13.47 -8.07
N ARG A 245 8.09 14.41 -8.99
CA ARG A 245 8.38 14.10 -10.41
C ARG A 245 9.68 13.30 -10.60
N GLY A 246 10.67 13.54 -9.74
CA GLY A 246 11.94 12.85 -9.78
C GLY A 246 11.92 11.43 -9.17
N SER A 247 10.83 11.04 -8.49
CA SER A 247 10.74 9.71 -7.87
C SER A 247 10.20 8.67 -8.84
N GLU A 248 11.09 7.81 -9.32
CA GLU A 248 10.74 6.65 -10.16
C GLU A 248 9.91 5.62 -9.39
N ALA A 249 10.15 5.48 -8.09
CA ALA A 249 9.38 4.57 -7.24
C ALA A 249 7.92 5.02 -7.10
N LEU A 250 7.68 6.33 -6.87
CA LEU A 250 6.32 6.87 -6.78
C LEU A 250 5.59 6.73 -8.12
N ALA A 251 6.25 7.04 -9.24
CA ALA A 251 5.69 6.88 -10.58
C ALA A 251 5.26 5.43 -10.84
N ARG A 252 6.13 4.45 -10.52
CA ARG A 252 5.79 3.01 -10.65
C ARG A 252 4.62 2.59 -9.76
N LEU A 253 4.51 3.14 -8.55
CA LEU A 253 3.36 2.87 -7.68
C LEU A 253 2.06 3.44 -8.28
N ASP A 254 2.11 4.65 -8.81
CA ASP A 254 0.99 5.30 -9.50
C ASP A 254 0.54 4.51 -10.72
N ASP A 255 1.50 4.09 -11.55
CA ASP A 255 1.27 3.26 -12.74
C ASP A 255 0.63 1.92 -12.37
N ASN A 256 1.08 1.28 -11.28
CA ASN A 256 0.47 0.04 -10.80
C ASN A 256 -1.00 0.25 -10.43
N ILE A 257 -1.37 1.37 -9.80
CA ILE A 257 -2.77 1.71 -9.49
C ILE A 257 -3.55 1.98 -10.78
N ALA A 258 -2.97 2.69 -11.75
CA ALA A 258 -3.59 2.96 -13.04
C ALA A 258 -3.86 1.66 -13.82
N VAL A 259 -2.90 0.75 -13.82
CA VAL A 259 -3.01 -0.58 -14.41
C VAL A 259 -4.12 -1.39 -13.73
N LEU A 260 -4.20 -1.39 -12.39
CA LEU A 260 -5.30 -2.05 -11.67
C LEU A 260 -6.67 -1.47 -12.04
N SER A 261 -6.75 -0.14 -12.14
CA SER A 261 -7.98 0.56 -12.53
C SER A 261 -8.43 0.16 -13.94
N SER A 262 -7.49 0.09 -14.89
CA SER A 262 -7.75 -0.33 -16.26
C SER A 262 -8.20 -1.80 -16.33
N MET A 263 -7.46 -2.67 -15.65
CA MET A 263 -7.77 -4.10 -15.52
C MET A 263 -9.18 -4.32 -14.95
N LEU A 264 -9.54 -3.58 -13.89
CA LEU A 264 -10.82 -3.75 -13.19
C LEU A 264 -12.00 -3.14 -13.96
N SER A 265 -11.79 -2.16 -14.85
CA SER A 265 -12.86 -1.42 -15.52
C SER A 265 -13.87 -2.33 -16.24
N GLY A 266 -13.38 -3.34 -16.99
CA GLY A 266 -14.27 -4.30 -17.68
C GLY A 266 -15.09 -5.15 -16.71
N TYR A 267 -14.46 -5.64 -15.64
CA TYR A 267 -15.11 -6.47 -14.63
C TYR A 267 -16.03 -5.67 -13.68
N ALA A 268 -15.74 -4.39 -13.45
CA ALA A 268 -16.57 -3.51 -12.63
C ALA A 268 -17.92 -3.24 -13.31
N ALA A 269 -17.92 -3.08 -14.63
CA ALA A 269 -19.16 -2.91 -15.39
C ALA A 269 -20.05 -4.16 -15.29
N GLU A 270 -19.46 -5.34 -15.50
CA GLU A 270 -20.17 -6.62 -15.53
C GLU A 270 -20.65 -7.06 -14.14
N HIS A 271 -19.79 -6.96 -13.12
CA HIS A 271 -20.06 -7.54 -11.80
C HIS A 271 -20.46 -6.53 -10.73
N LEU A 272 -20.06 -5.26 -10.86
CA LEU A 272 -20.31 -4.23 -9.84
C LEU A 272 -21.30 -3.16 -10.30
N GLY A 273 -21.71 -3.16 -11.57
CA GLY A 273 -22.73 -2.26 -12.12
C GLY A 273 -22.27 -0.80 -12.30
N PHE A 274 -20.96 -0.53 -12.38
CA PHE A 274 -20.46 0.80 -12.68
C PHE A 274 -19.24 0.80 -13.61
N LEU A 275 -19.09 1.89 -14.36
CA LEU A 275 -17.96 2.12 -15.25
C LEU A 275 -16.85 2.90 -14.52
N VAL A 276 -15.61 2.43 -14.65
CA VAL A 276 -14.44 3.17 -14.17
C VAL A 276 -13.99 4.12 -15.26
N HIS A 277 -14.42 5.39 -15.17
CA HIS A 277 -14.11 6.40 -16.18
C HIS A 277 -12.76 7.08 -15.96
N SER A 278 -12.48 7.50 -14.73
CA SER A 278 -11.26 8.23 -14.39
C SER A 278 -10.83 7.99 -12.94
N ARG A 279 -9.57 8.29 -12.68
CA ARG A 279 -8.92 8.23 -11.37
C ARG A 279 -8.72 9.65 -10.84
N SER A 280 -8.86 9.83 -9.54
CA SER A 280 -8.47 11.08 -8.87
C SER A 280 -6.95 11.20 -8.78
N PRO A 281 -6.39 12.42 -8.69
CA PRO A 281 -4.97 12.60 -8.35
C PRO A 281 -4.59 11.83 -7.07
N LEU A 282 -3.31 11.51 -6.93
CA LEU A 282 -2.80 10.82 -5.75
C LEU A 282 -2.93 11.71 -4.52
N LEU A 283 -3.41 11.13 -3.41
CA LEU A 283 -3.46 11.81 -2.13
C LEU A 283 -2.46 11.16 -1.18
N LEU A 284 -1.28 11.77 -1.02
CA LEU A 284 -0.35 11.37 0.02
C LEU A 284 -0.88 11.83 1.37
N ARG A 285 -0.76 10.96 2.37
CA ARG A 285 -1.26 11.18 3.73
C ARG A 285 -0.14 10.94 4.73
N LYS A 286 0.05 11.89 5.63
CA LYS A 286 0.90 11.73 6.83
C LYS A 286 0.12 12.10 8.09
N ASN A 287 0.21 11.25 9.11
CA ASN A 287 -0.47 11.51 10.38
C ASN A 287 0.16 12.72 11.08
N LEU A 288 -0.68 13.54 11.71
CA LEU A 288 -0.24 14.68 12.53
C LEU A 288 0.38 14.15 13.83
N GLN A 289 1.54 14.68 14.21
CA GLN A 289 2.34 14.17 15.36
C GLN A 289 1.93 14.79 16.72
N GLY A 290 0.69 15.27 16.84
CA GLY A 290 0.16 15.89 18.06
C GLY A 290 -0.22 17.37 17.89
N PRO A 291 -0.62 18.04 18.98
CA PRO A 291 -1.24 19.37 18.91
C PRO A 291 -0.29 20.45 18.37
N GLU A 292 1.02 20.34 18.59
CA GLU A 292 2.00 21.28 18.04
C GLU A 292 2.09 21.18 16.51
N ASP A 293 1.99 19.97 15.95
CA ASP A 293 1.97 19.74 14.51
C ASP A 293 0.62 20.17 13.91
N GLU A 294 -0.49 19.91 14.62
CA GLU A 294 -1.81 20.42 14.24
C GLU A 294 -1.84 21.96 14.17
N ALA A 295 -1.19 22.64 15.11
CA ALA A 295 -1.12 24.11 15.12
C ALA A 295 -0.33 24.70 13.94
N LYS A 296 0.66 23.96 13.42
CA LYS A 296 1.42 24.36 12.21
C LYS A 296 0.60 24.22 10.93
N HIS A 297 -0.41 23.34 10.94
CA HIS A 297 -1.27 23.06 9.80
C HIS A 297 -2.74 23.35 10.14
N PRO A 298 -3.13 24.63 10.33
CA PRO A 298 -4.50 24.98 10.65
C PRO A 298 -5.46 24.61 9.51
N GLN A 299 -6.68 24.21 9.88
CA GLN A 299 -7.75 24.00 8.90
C GLN A 299 -8.10 25.35 8.25
N ARG A 300 -8.23 25.36 6.93
CA ARG A 300 -8.71 26.52 6.19
C ARG A 300 -10.19 26.41 5.85
N THR A 301 -10.83 27.55 5.63
CA THR A 301 -12.14 27.62 5.00
C THR A 301 -12.01 27.20 3.53
N PRO A 302 -12.84 26.28 3.03
CA PRO A 302 -12.75 25.86 1.63
C PRO A 302 -13.19 27.01 0.72
N SER A 303 -12.45 27.23 -0.37
CA SER A 303 -12.88 28.10 -1.47
C SER A 303 -13.99 27.42 -2.29
N SER A 304 -14.81 28.21 -3.00
CA SER A 304 -15.89 27.66 -3.85
C SER A 304 -15.38 26.66 -4.89
N ARG A 305 -14.17 26.86 -5.42
CA ARG A 305 -13.52 25.93 -6.35
C ARG A 305 -13.19 24.59 -5.68
N GLU A 306 -12.68 24.63 -4.46
CA GLU A 306 -12.36 23.41 -3.71
C GLU A 306 -13.62 22.65 -3.31
N VAL A 307 -14.70 23.34 -2.94
CA VAL A 307 -16.01 22.71 -2.68
C VAL A 307 -16.52 21.99 -3.92
N ALA A 308 -16.53 22.64 -5.07
CA ALA A 308 -16.97 22.02 -6.33
C ALA A 308 -16.10 20.80 -6.69
N SER A 309 -14.78 20.89 -6.50
CA SER A 309 -13.86 19.78 -6.75
C SER A 309 -14.10 18.61 -5.78
N PHE A 310 -14.26 18.89 -4.49
CA PHE A 310 -14.56 17.89 -3.47
C PHE A 310 -15.87 17.15 -3.77
N LEU A 311 -16.95 17.90 -4.02
CA LEU A 311 -18.25 17.32 -4.34
C LEU A 311 -18.19 16.47 -5.61
N GLY A 312 -17.51 16.94 -6.65
CA GLY A 312 -17.34 16.17 -7.89
C GLY A 312 -16.55 14.87 -7.69
N VAL A 313 -15.58 14.82 -6.77
CA VAL A 313 -14.89 13.57 -6.41
C VAL A 313 -15.84 12.66 -5.62
N MET A 314 -16.54 13.18 -4.62
CA MET A 314 -17.41 12.38 -3.76
C MET A 314 -18.60 11.77 -4.52
N GLU A 315 -19.21 12.53 -5.43
CA GLU A 315 -20.33 12.07 -6.28
C GLU A 315 -19.94 10.89 -7.17
N ARG A 316 -18.74 10.94 -7.76
CA ARG A 316 -18.25 9.93 -8.73
C ARG A 316 -17.47 8.80 -8.10
N ARG A 317 -17.09 8.90 -6.81
CA ARG A 317 -16.30 7.87 -6.13
C ARG A 317 -17.10 6.57 -6.06
N ARG A 318 -16.51 5.49 -6.59
CA ARG A 318 -17.07 4.12 -6.51
C ARG A 318 -16.10 3.14 -5.85
N ILE A 319 -14.80 3.29 -6.13
CA ILE A 319 -13.73 2.48 -5.52
C ILE A 319 -12.74 3.40 -4.84
N CYS A 320 -12.22 2.98 -3.68
CA CYS A 320 -11.14 3.64 -2.99
C CYS A 320 -9.96 2.68 -2.84
N VAL A 321 -8.77 3.14 -3.22
CA VAL A 321 -7.51 2.41 -3.04
C VAL A 321 -6.73 3.06 -1.90
N LEU A 322 -6.40 2.28 -0.88
CA LEU A 322 -5.56 2.71 0.23
C LEU A 322 -4.28 1.87 0.23
N GLN A 323 -3.13 2.54 0.09
CA GLN A 323 -1.83 1.90 0.12
C GLN A 323 -1.03 2.33 1.34
N PHE A 324 -0.61 1.35 2.15
CA PHE A 324 0.24 1.56 3.31
C PHE A 324 1.71 1.39 2.92
N LEU A 325 2.48 2.48 2.98
CA LEU A 325 3.92 2.48 2.66
C LEU A 325 4.82 2.61 3.89
N GLY A 326 4.27 3.11 5.00
CA GLY A 326 5.01 3.36 6.22
C GLY A 326 5.55 2.08 6.89
N PRO A 327 6.56 2.21 7.77
CA PRO A 327 7.09 1.08 8.54
C PRO A 327 6.08 0.54 9.56
N TYR A 328 5.05 1.32 9.88
CA TYR A 328 4.00 0.96 10.83
C TYR A 328 2.81 0.34 10.11
N SER A 329 2.21 -0.67 10.76
CA SER A 329 0.93 -1.23 10.33
C SER A 329 -0.20 -0.26 10.65
N GLY A 330 -1.16 -0.14 9.72
CA GLY A 330 -2.44 0.53 9.95
C GLY A 330 -3.57 -0.48 10.13
N THR A 331 -4.68 -0.04 10.73
CA THR A 331 -5.96 -0.76 10.68
C THR A 331 -6.99 0.16 10.05
N VAL A 332 -7.79 -0.39 9.15
CA VAL A 332 -8.94 0.30 8.55
C VAL A 332 -10.19 -0.41 9.01
N THR A 333 -11.15 0.36 9.51
CA THR A 333 -12.47 -0.15 9.83
C THR A 333 -13.42 0.33 8.73
N LEU A 334 -14.04 -0.62 8.04
CA LEU A 334 -15.08 -0.33 7.07
C LEU A 334 -16.41 -0.37 7.79
N LEU A 335 -17.15 0.73 7.69
CA LEU A 335 -18.52 0.81 8.19
C LEU A 335 -19.44 0.63 6.98
N PRO A 336 -20.43 -0.27 7.04
CA PRO A 336 -21.44 -0.33 6.00
C PRO A 336 -22.11 1.03 5.92
N VAL A 337 -22.35 1.51 4.69
CA VAL A 337 -23.19 2.68 4.48
C VAL A 337 -24.55 2.28 5.03
N GLN A 338 -24.94 2.89 6.15
CA GLN A 338 -26.32 2.80 6.58
C GLN A 338 -27.11 3.56 5.51
N GLU A 339 -28.10 2.89 4.91
CA GLU A 339 -29.12 3.63 4.18
C GLU A 339 -29.61 4.73 5.11
N PRO A 340 -29.76 5.98 4.64
CA PRO A 340 -30.30 7.05 5.46
C PRO A 340 -31.61 6.53 6.04
N GLN A 341 -31.60 6.17 7.32
CA GLN A 341 -32.83 5.97 8.05
C GLN A 341 -33.46 7.35 8.04
N ASP A 342 -34.60 7.48 7.38
CA ASP A 342 -35.27 8.75 7.13
C ASP A 342 -35.12 9.67 8.36
N GLU A 343 -34.22 10.65 8.27
CA GLU A 343 -33.97 11.64 9.34
C GLU A 343 -35.23 12.48 9.62
N ALA A 344 -36.27 12.32 8.80
CA ALA A 344 -37.61 12.83 9.02
C ALA A 344 -38.26 12.36 10.34
N ALA A 345 -37.78 11.28 10.99
CA ALA A 345 -38.36 10.81 12.25
C ALA A 345 -37.77 11.47 13.52
N LEU A 346 -36.73 12.31 13.40
CA LEU A 346 -36.04 12.93 14.55
C LEU A 346 -36.25 14.45 14.67
N GLY A 347 -37.10 15.04 13.82
CA GLY A 347 -37.31 16.49 13.75
C GLY A 347 -38.54 17.03 14.48
N GLU A 348 -39.40 16.20 15.08
CA GLU A 348 -40.69 16.66 15.65
C GLU A 348 -40.73 16.76 17.19
N GLU A 349 -39.65 16.47 17.93
CA GLU A 349 -39.71 16.45 19.41
C GLU A 349 -39.01 17.62 20.15
N GLU A 350 -38.41 18.61 19.47
CA GLU A 350 -37.66 19.70 20.15
C GLU A 350 -38.29 21.11 20.06
N GLU A 351 -39.58 21.26 19.72
CA GLU A 351 -40.26 22.58 19.66
C GLU A 351 -41.35 22.82 20.72
N GLU A 352 -41.34 22.10 21.85
CA GLU A 352 -42.17 22.42 23.03
C GLU A 352 -41.31 22.54 24.30
N GLU A 353 -40.70 23.70 24.55
CA GLU A 353 -40.46 24.23 25.92
C GLU A 353 -40.20 25.74 25.98
#